data_AF-A0A1G4IEH2-F1
#
_entry.id   AF-A0A1G4IEH2-F1
#
_cell.length_a   1.000
_cell.length_b   1.000
_cell.length_c   1.000
_cell.angle_alpha   90.00
_cell.angle_beta   90.00
_cell.angle_gamma   90.00
#
_symmetry.space_group_name_H-M   'P 1'
#
loop_
_entity.id
_entity.type
_entity.pdbx_description
1 polymer ?
#
loop_
_entity_poly.entity_id
_entity_poly.type
_entity_poly.pdbx_seq_one_letter_code
_entity_poly.pdbx_strand_id
1 'polypeptide(L)'
;MPPLPRGVVKVVGALRGDNIIRIMQRHRYVIEEADDPTYDFLCGGTCVVFVDDADDLSDAARRTKVSQQLSVLKTHTGASWRCVVLLLRVVSEEVRPDILAWLNLHCSVEQGCGVMLFWTDEECAAYLEGLSDSNVATADYCVGVRRDSTPMQLLIDALTQTPQLMTRNDVVRAVNSFGSVAGLLTATAEQLTELPGFAQKKAGRLHAVLNAPFNTSRCLVADVLQRDQDESNDESSERRPAQETMKQALRCIYDREDEDVQEGGQ
;
A
#
# COMPACT_ATOMS: atom_id res chain seq x y z
N MET A 1 -40.36 16.90 -4.03
CA MET A 1 -39.90 15.51 -4.18
C MET A 1 -39.02 15.18 -2.98
N PRO A 2 -39.21 14.04 -2.30
CA PRO A 2 -38.25 13.59 -1.31
C PRO A 2 -36.89 13.34 -1.99
N PRO A 3 -35.77 13.56 -1.30
CA PRO A 3 -34.46 13.30 -1.85
C PRO A 3 -34.28 11.80 -2.12
N LEU A 4 -33.54 11.47 -3.18
CA LEU A 4 -33.21 10.08 -3.54
C LEU A 4 -32.40 9.39 -2.42
N PRO A 5 -32.56 8.08 -2.24
CA PRO A 5 -31.73 7.31 -1.32
C PRO A 5 -30.27 7.33 -1.76
N ARG A 6 -29.34 7.28 -0.80
CA ARG A 6 -27.89 7.26 -1.08
C ARG A 6 -27.42 5.89 -1.57
N GLY A 7 -27.97 4.82 -0.99
CA GLY A 7 -27.62 3.46 -1.34
C GLY A 7 -28.50 2.43 -0.63
N VAL A 8 -28.16 1.15 -0.82
CA VAL A 8 -28.83 0.00 -0.20
C VAL A 8 -27.81 -0.77 0.63
N VAL A 9 -28.18 -1.10 1.87
CA VAL A 9 -27.41 -1.96 2.76
C VAL A 9 -28.27 -3.16 3.13
N LYS A 10 -27.75 -4.37 2.90
CA LYS A 10 -28.45 -5.58 3.38
C LYS A 10 -27.99 -5.93 4.78
N VAL A 11 -28.92 -6.31 5.64
CA VAL A 11 -28.66 -6.63 7.04
C VAL A 11 -29.28 -7.97 7.38
N VAL A 12 -28.55 -8.80 8.11
CA VAL A 12 -29.09 -10.06 8.62
C VAL A 12 -30.04 -9.81 9.79
N GLY A 13 -31.18 -10.51 9.78
CA GLY A 13 -32.29 -10.28 10.71
C GLY A 13 -31.96 -10.40 12.20
N ALA A 14 -30.78 -10.90 12.58
CA ALA A 14 -30.31 -10.96 13.97
C ALA A 14 -30.01 -9.57 14.57
N LEU A 15 -29.65 -8.57 13.75
CA LEU A 15 -29.31 -7.20 14.19
C LEU A 15 -30.52 -6.25 14.15
N ARG A 16 -31.73 -6.81 14.05
CA ARG A 16 -32.98 -6.08 13.83
C ARG A 16 -33.36 -5.28 15.07
N GLY A 17 -33.00 -4.00 15.08
CA GLY A 17 -33.38 -3.07 16.14
C GLY A 17 -32.25 -2.20 16.66
N ASP A 18 -31.02 -2.46 16.19
CA ASP A 18 -29.84 -1.72 16.62
C ASP A 18 -29.89 -0.26 16.21
N ASN A 19 -29.29 0.57 17.06
CA ASN A 19 -29.19 2.01 16.85
C ASN A 19 -28.48 2.33 15.53
N ILE A 20 -27.52 1.52 15.12
CA ILE A 20 -26.79 1.63 13.84
C ILE A 20 -27.77 1.63 12.65
N ILE A 21 -28.75 0.71 12.61
CA ILE A 21 -29.73 0.64 11.53
C ILE A 21 -30.59 1.91 11.49
N ARG A 22 -31.00 2.42 12.66
CA ARG A 22 -31.77 3.67 12.76
C ARG A 22 -30.97 4.87 12.25
N ILE A 23 -29.68 4.92 12.57
CA ILE A 23 -28.76 5.96 12.08
C ILE A 23 -28.61 5.86 10.56
N MET A 24 -28.44 4.65 10.00
CA MET A 24 -28.36 4.44 8.55
C MET A 24 -29.63 4.85 7.81
N GLN A 25 -30.80 4.54 8.37
CA GLN A 25 -32.09 5.01 7.83
C GLN A 25 -32.18 6.54 7.86
N ARG A 26 -31.74 7.19 8.95
CA ARG A 26 -31.66 8.65 9.06
C ARG A 26 -30.73 9.25 8.00
N HIS A 27 -29.65 8.56 7.68
CA HIS A 27 -28.68 8.97 6.65
C HIS A 27 -29.12 8.65 5.21
N ARG A 28 -30.37 8.18 5.04
CA ARG A 28 -31.05 7.92 3.75
C ARG A 28 -30.54 6.67 3.01
N TYR A 29 -30.11 5.65 3.76
CA TYR A 29 -29.86 4.32 3.21
C TYR A 29 -31.11 3.44 3.31
N VAL A 30 -31.35 2.65 2.26
CA VAL A 30 -32.41 1.63 2.24
C VAL A 30 -31.86 0.37 2.88
N ILE A 31 -32.57 -0.16 3.87
CA ILE A 31 -32.19 -1.38 4.58
C ILE A 31 -33.00 -2.53 4.00
N GLU A 32 -32.31 -3.52 3.43
CA GLU A 32 -32.90 -4.76 2.94
C GLU A 32 -32.58 -5.90 3.90
N GLU A 33 -33.55 -6.78 4.14
CA GLU A 33 -33.33 -7.96 4.99
C GLU A 33 -32.69 -9.07 4.16
N ALA A 34 -31.63 -9.68 4.70
CA ALA A 34 -30.97 -10.85 4.13
C ALA A 34 -31.06 -12.04 5.09
N ASP A 35 -31.32 -13.23 4.54
CA ASP A 35 -31.41 -14.49 5.30
C ASP A 35 -30.10 -15.30 5.30
N ASP A 36 -29.00 -14.71 4.83
CA ASP A 36 -27.69 -15.39 4.73
C ASP A 36 -26.88 -15.20 6.02
N PRO A 37 -26.59 -16.25 6.80
CA PRO A 37 -25.89 -16.13 8.08
C PRO A 37 -24.37 -15.94 7.94
N THR A 38 -23.84 -15.81 6.73
CA THR A 38 -22.39 -15.73 6.49
C THR A 38 -21.80 -14.36 6.77
N TYR A 39 -22.57 -13.29 6.63
CA TYR A 39 -22.19 -11.90 6.93
C TYR A 39 -23.26 -11.25 7.81
N ASP A 40 -22.95 -10.08 8.37
CA ASP A 40 -23.89 -9.30 9.18
C ASP A 40 -24.47 -8.12 8.40
N PHE A 41 -23.59 -7.43 7.64
CA PHE A 41 -23.99 -6.39 6.69
C PHE A 41 -23.41 -6.65 5.30
N LEU A 42 -24.14 -6.29 4.26
CA LEU A 42 -23.65 -6.22 2.88
C LEU A 42 -23.81 -4.79 2.37
N CYS A 43 -22.69 -4.10 2.18
CA CYS A 43 -22.63 -2.73 1.72
C CYS A 43 -22.11 -2.69 0.29
N GLY A 44 -23.01 -2.58 -0.69
CA GLY A 44 -22.66 -2.62 -2.11
C GLY A 44 -22.06 -3.97 -2.53
N GLY A 45 -20.72 -4.06 -2.49
CA GLY A 45 -19.95 -5.29 -2.73
C GLY A 45 -19.18 -5.80 -1.50
N THR A 46 -19.14 -5.05 -0.40
CA THR A 46 -18.34 -5.39 0.79
C THR A 46 -19.17 -6.20 1.78
N CYS A 47 -18.72 -7.40 2.12
CA CYS A 47 -19.30 -8.21 3.20
C CYS A 47 -18.69 -7.78 4.53
N VAL A 48 -19.54 -7.50 5.50
CA VAL A 48 -19.13 -7.03 6.82
C VAL A 48 -19.55 -8.04 7.87
N VAL A 49 -18.60 -8.46 8.71
CA VAL A 49 -18.86 -9.24 9.93
C VAL A 49 -18.77 -8.28 11.11
N PHE A 50 -19.77 -8.30 11.97
CA PHE A 50 -19.93 -7.40 13.10
C PHE A 50 -19.70 -8.13 14.41
N VAL A 51 -18.89 -7.54 15.28
CA VAL A 51 -18.64 -8.04 16.63
C VAL A 51 -18.90 -6.90 17.61
N ASP A 52 -19.90 -7.10 18.48
CA ASP A 52 -20.45 -6.07 19.37
C ASP A 52 -19.57 -5.75 20.58
N ASP A 53 -18.66 -6.65 20.96
CA ASP A 53 -17.69 -6.40 22.01
C ASP A 53 -16.34 -7.05 21.64
N ALA A 54 -15.28 -6.26 21.68
CA ALA A 54 -13.91 -6.74 21.55
C ALA A 54 -13.58 -7.82 22.59
N ASP A 55 -14.12 -7.71 23.80
CA ASP A 55 -13.85 -8.66 24.88
C ASP A 55 -14.51 -10.03 24.66
N ASP A 56 -15.55 -10.13 23.82
CA ASP A 56 -16.10 -11.43 23.38
C ASP A 56 -15.05 -12.25 22.62
N LEU A 57 -14.10 -11.58 21.97
CA LEU A 57 -12.98 -12.25 21.30
C LEU A 57 -11.94 -12.76 22.31
N SER A 58 -12.12 -12.62 23.62
CA SER A 58 -11.32 -13.38 24.59
C SER A 58 -11.69 -14.87 24.59
N ASP A 59 -12.94 -15.21 24.24
CA ASP A 59 -13.41 -16.58 24.14
C ASP A 59 -12.91 -17.26 22.84
N ALA A 60 -12.23 -18.39 23.01
CA ALA A 60 -11.74 -19.21 21.91
C ALA A 60 -12.88 -19.74 21.03
N ALA A 61 -14.06 -20.01 21.60
CA ALA A 61 -15.22 -20.47 20.82
C ALA A 61 -15.71 -19.36 19.87
N ARG A 62 -15.74 -18.12 20.35
CA ARG A 62 -16.12 -16.95 19.53
C ARG A 62 -15.11 -16.68 18.43
N ARG A 63 -13.80 -16.71 18.74
CA ARG A 63 -12.73 -16.59 17.72
C ARG A 63 -12.86 -17.64 16.63
N THR A 64 -13.15 -18.88 17.01
CA THR A 64 -13.31 -19.99 16.05
C THR A 64 -14.51 -19.75 15.15
N LYS A 65 -15.64 -19.28 15.71
CA LYS A 65 -16.83 -18.92 14.93
C LYS A 65 -16.55 -17.80 13.92
N VAL A 66 -15.90 -16.72 14.36
CA VAL A 66 -15.53 -15.59 13.48
C VAL A 66 -14.56 -16.06 12.40
N SER A 67 -13.54 -16.85 12.76
CA SER A 67 -12.62 -17.42 11.77
C SER A 67 -13.34 -18.28 10.74
N GLN A 68 -14.29 -19.12 11.17
CA GLN A 68 -15.07 -19.96 10.26
C GLN A 68 -15.93 -19.11 9.31
N GLN A 69 -16.58 -18.06 9.82
CA GLN A 69 -17.35 -17.12 8.99
C GLN A 69 -16.45 -16.42 7.96
N LEU A 70 -15.28 -15.91 8.38
CA LEU A 70 -14.32 -15.29 7.48
C LEU A 70 -13.81 -16.25 6.40
N SER A 71 -13.51 -17.50 6.76
CA SER A 71 -13.08 -18.52 5.80
C SER A 71 -14.18 -18.87 4.79
N VAL A 72 -15.44 -18.95 5.22
CA VAL A 72 -16.58 -19.17 4.32
C VAL A 72 -16.77 -17.97 3.39
N LEU A 73 -16.74 -16.74 3.90
CA LEU A 73 -16.85 -15.55 3.07
C LEU A 73 -15.72 -15.45 2.03
N LYS A 74 -14.51 -15.87 2.41
CA LYS A 74 -13.36 -15.92 1.51
C LYS A 74 -13.58 -16.86 0.33
N THR A 75 -14.17 -18.04 0.54
CA THR A 75 -14.45 -18.98 -0.56
C THR A 75 -15.55 -18.47 -1.49
N HIS A 76 -16.57 -17.80 -0.97
CA HIS A 76 -17.65 -17.20 -1.76
C HIS A 76 -17.23 -15.95 -2.56
N THR A 77 -16.10 -15.36 -2.20
CA THR A 77 -15.60 -14.10 -2.78
C THR A 77 -14.74 -14.30 -4.05
N GLY A 78 -14.41 -15.55 -4.40
CA GLY A 78 -13.38 -15.90 -5.40
C GLY A 78 -13.53 -15.44 -6.87
N ALA A 79 -14.51 -14.62 -7.24
CA ALA A 79 -14.66 -14.14 -8.62
C ALA A 79 -15.26 -12.72 -8.79
N SER A 80 -15.78 -12.11 -7.73
CA SER A 80 -16.36 -10.76 -7.76
C SER A 80 -15.62 -9.91 -6.73
N TRP A 81 -15.37 -8.64 -7.03
CA TRP A 81 -14.60 -7.67 -6.21
C TRP A 81 -15.22 -7.36 -4.84
N ARG A 82 -15.47 -8.39 -4.05
CA ARG A 82 -16.08 -8.30 -2.73
C ARG A 82 -14.97 -8.29 -1.71
N CYS A 83 -14.90 -7.24 -0.92
CA CYS A 83 -13.99 -7.18 0.22
C CYS A 83 -14.70 -7.74 1.45
N VAL A 84 -13.96 -8.41 2.32
CA VAL A 84 -14.47 -8.82 3.63
C VAL A 84 -13.89 -7.87 4.68
N VAL A 85 -14.76 -7.26 5.47
CA VAL A 85 -14.38 -6.35 6.56
C VAL A 85 -14.94 -6.87 7.89
N LEU A 86 -14.11 -6.86 8.93
CA LEU A 86 -14.49 -7.13 10.30
C LEU A 86 -14.64 -5.79 11.04
N LEU A 87 -15.88 -5.44 11.43
CA LEU A 87 -16.17 -4.31 12.30
C LEU A 87 -16.22 -4.78 13.75
N LEU A 88 -15.36 -4.19 14.59
CA LEU A 88 -15.26 -4.51 16.00
C LEU A 88 -15.59 -3.30 16.87
N ARG A 89 -16.59 -3.42 17.75
CA ARG A 89 -16.83 -2.41 18.77
C ARG A 89 -15.81 -2.56 19.89
N VAL A 90 -15.17 -1.46 20.25
CA VAL A 90 -14.26 -1.39 21.39
C VAL A 90 -14.96 -0.66 22.53
N VAL A 91 -15.39 -1.40 23.56
CA VAL A 91 -16.05 -0.83 24.75
C VAL A 91 -15.03 -0.55 25.86
N SER A 92 -13.99 -1.40 25.98
CA SER A 92 -12.90 -1.21 26.94
C SER A 92 -11.93 -0.11 26.49
N GLU A 93 -11.43 0.67 27.45
CA GLU A 93 -10.38 1.66 27.23
C GLU A 93 -9.03 1.01 26.88
N GLU A 94 -8.83 -0.24 27.29
CA GLU A 94 -7.64 -1.04 26.98
C GLU A 94 -8.03 -2.40 26.41
N VAL A 95 -7.77 -2.60 25.12
CA VAL A 95 -7.96 -3.89 24.44
C VAL A 95 -6.74 -4.76 24.67
N ARG A 96 -6.95 -6.02 25.07
CA ARG A 96 -5.86 -6.96 25.33
C ARG A 96 -4.94 -7.13 24.12
N PRO A 97 -3.61 -7.17 24.31
CA PRO A 97 -2.65 -7.32 23.22
C PRO A 97 -2.83 -8.65 22.46
N ASP A 98 -3.27 -9.71 23.14
CA ASP A 98 -3.52 -11.01 22.51
C ASP A 98 -4.66 -10.94 21.46
N ILE A 99 -5.67 -10.11 21.71
CA ILE A 99 -6.80 -9.91 20.78
C ILE A 99 -6.31 -9.13 19.57
N LEU A 100 -5.55 -8.05 19.79
CA LEU A 100 -4.97 -7.25 18.70
C LEU A 100 -4.00 -8.07 17.84
N ALA A 101 -3.16 -8.89 18.47
CA ALA A 101 -2.26 -9.79 17.76
C ALA A 101 -3.03 -10.81 16.91
N TRP A 102 -4.11 -11.36 17.45
CA TRP A 102 -4.98 -12.28 16.71
C TRP A 102 -5.69 -11.58 15.54
N LEU A 103 -6.25 -10.38 15.74
CA LEU A 103 -6.87 -9.61 14.66
C LEU A 103 -5.89 -9.29 13.54
N ASN A 104 -4.67 -8.89 13.88
CA ASN A 104 -3.66 -8.54 12.88
C ASN A 104 -3.16 -9.79 12.12
N LEU A 105 -2.65 -10.79 12.85
CA LEU A 105 -2.04 -11.95 12.21
C LEU A 105 -3.08 -12.89 11.59
N HIS A 106 -4.13 -13.24 12.32
CA HIS A 106 -5.12 -14.20 11.86
C HIS A 106 -6.12 -13.58 10.89
N CYS A 107 -6.80 -12.50 11.30
CA CYS A 107 -7.86 -11.91 10.47
C CYS A 107 -7.26 -11.16 9.26
N SER A 108 -6.32 -10.24 9.48
CA SER A 108 -5.77 -9.45 8.37
C SER A 108 -4.83 -10.25 7.48
N VAL A 109 -3.80 -10.90 8.03
CA VAL A 109 -2.78 -11.55 7.20
C VAL A 109 -3.24 -12.91 6.66
N GLU A 110 -3.71 -13.83 7.50
CA GLU A 110 -4.08 -15.18 7.06
C GLU A 110 -5.41 -15.20 6.28
N GLN A 111 -6.45 -14.54 6.82
CA GLN A 111 -7.75 -14.52 6.16
C GLN A 111 -7.82 -13.47 5.05
N GLY A 112 -7.04 -12.39 5.11
CA GLY A 112 -7.05 -11.34 4.08
C GLY A 112 -8.25 -10.41 4.20
N CYS A 113 -8.77 -10.20 5.41
CA CYS A 113 -9.88 -9.27 5.66
C CYS A 113 -9.38 -7.91 6.18
N GLY A 114 -10.13 -6.85 5.90
CA GLY A 114 -9.93 -5.55 6.53
C GLY A 114 -10.48 -5.57 7.95
N VAL A 115 -9.72 -5.07 8.93
CA VAL A 115 -10.20 -4.94 10.32
C VAL A 115 -10.39 -3.46 10.62
N MET A 116 -11.56 -3.09 11.13
CA MET A 116 -11.89 -1.73 11.54
C MET A 116 -12.45 -1.74 12.96
N LEU A 117 -12.04 -0.75 13.74
CA LEU A 117 -12.43 -0.57 15.13
C LEU A 117 -13.33 0.66 15.25
N PHE A 118 -14.38 0.57 16.04
CA PHE A 118 -15.27 1.71 16.34
C PHE A 118 -15.63 1.74 17.82
N TRP A 119 -15.93 2.93 18.34
CA TRP A 119 -16.30 3.15 19.74
C TRP A 119 -17.75 3.58 19.89
N THR A 120 -18.35 4.14 18.85
CA THR A 120 -19.73 4.65 18.86
C THR A 120 -20.55 4.11 17.69
N ASP A 121 -21.87 4.10 17.85
CA ASP A 121 -22.79 3.68 16.78
C ASP A 121 -22.75 4.63 15.58
N GLU A 122 -22.51 5.91 15.85
CA GLU A 122 -22.34 6.94 14.85
C GLU A 122 -21.10 6.70 13.98
N GLU A 123 -19.99 6.27 14.58
CA GLU A 123 -18.78 5.86 13.85
C GLU A 123 -19.02 4.61 13.02
N CYS A 124 -19.66 3.58 13.60
CA CYS A 124 -19.99 2.35 12.87
C CYS A 124 -20.85 2.65 11.64
N ALA A 125 -21.90 3.46 11.83
CA ALA A 125 -22.72 3.98 10.76
C ALA A 125 -21.86 4.69 9.69
N ALA A 126 -21.02 5.66 10.07
CA ALA A 126 -20.18 6.39 9.13
C ALA A 126 -19.24 5.47 8.33
N TYR A 127 -18.69 4.42 8.96
CA TYR A 127 -17.89 3.41 8.26
C TYR A 127 -18.73 2.61 7.26
N LEU A 128 -19.91 2.13 7.64
CA LEU A 128 -20.80 1.43 6.72
C LEU A 128 -21.18 2.29 5.50
N GLU A 129 -21.40 3.60 5.69
CA GLU A 129 -21.59 4.53 4.57
C GLU A 129 -20.38 4.55 3.66
N GLY A 130 -19.19 4.75 4.26
CA GLY A 130 -17.94 4.75 3.53
C GLY A 130 -17.75 3.47 2.72
N LEU A 131 -18.06 2.30 3.30
CA LEU A 131 -17.99 1.00 2.62
C LEU A 131 -19.01 0.83 1.50
N SER A 132 -20.15 1.53 1.58
CA SER A 132 -21.20 1.50 0.55
C SER A 132 -20.96 2.49 -0.59
N ASP A 133 -20.41 3.67 -0.27
CA ASP A 133 -20.11 4.74 -1.22
C ASP A 133 -18.75 4.48 -1.92
N SER A 134 -17.79 3.90 -1.20
CA SER A 134 -16.49 3.52 -1.74
C SER A 134 -16.47 2.04 -2.09
N ASN A 135 -16.09 1.73 -3.33
CA ASN A 135 -15.72 0.37 -3.67
C ASN A 135 -14.34 0.10 -3.05
N VAL A 136 -14.30 -0.33 -1.79
CA VAL A 136 -13.06 -0.55 -1.00
C VAL A 136 -12.03 -1.42 -1.72
N ALA A 137 -12.48 -2.24 -2.67
CA ALA A 137 -11.62 -2.96 -3.62
C ALA A 137 -10.66 -2.07 -4.44
N THR A 138 -10.79 -0.74 -4.41
CA THR A 138 -9.98 0.21 -5.19
C THR A 138 -9.06 1.11 -4.37
N ALA A 139 -9.04 0.97 -3.04
CA ALA A 139 -8.07 1.68 -2.19
C ALA A 139 -6.66 1.06 -2.26
N ASP A 140 -6.52 -0.12 -2.87
CA ASP A 140 -5.22 -0.68 -3.21
C ASP A 140 -4.59 0.13 -4.34
N TYR A 141 -3.68 1.02 -3.96
CA TYR A 141 -2.57 1.48 -4.80
C TYR A 141 -2.89 2.31 -6.05
N CYS A 142 -4.12 2.79 -6.24
CA CYS A 142 -4.36 3.93 -7.13
C CYS A 142 -4.05 5.26 -6.41
N VAL A 143 -2.86 5.39 -5.80
CA VAL A 143 -2.15 6.67 -5.88
C VAL A 143 -1.97 6.86 -7.36
N GLY A 144 -2.90 7.60 -7.98
CA GLY A 144 -3.02 7.69 -9.42
C GLY A 144 -1.62 7.83 -10.00
N VAL A 145 -1.22 6.88 -10.83
CA VAL A 145 -0.14 7.11 -11.78
C VAL A 145 -0.52 8.42 -12.43
N ARG A 146 0.11 9.51 -12.00
CA ARG A 146 -0.14 10.84 -12.53
C ARG A 146 0.43 10.73 -13.93
N ARG A 147 -0.39 10.29 -14.88
CA ARG A 147 0.00 10.06 -16.28
C ARG A 147 0.49 11.35 -16.94
N ASP A 148 0.29 12.49 -16.28
CA ASP A 148 0.71 13.82 -16.70
C ASP A 148 1.90 14.39 -15.90
N SER A 149 2.68 13.57 -15.19
CA SER A 149 3.89 14.08 -14.53
C SER A 149 5.03 14.23 -15.54
N THR A 150 5.61 15.44 -15.63
CA THR A 150 6.82 15.69 -16.42
C THR A 150 7.94 14.71 -16.01
N PRO A 151 8.86 14.28 -16.91
CA PRO A 151 9.93 13.32 -16.58
C PRO A 151 10.75 13.71 -15.33
N MET A 152 10.95 15.01 -15.13
CA MET A 152 11.63 15.55 -13.95
C MET A 152 10.83 15.33 -12.66
N GLN A 153 9.50 15.45 -12.68
CA GLN A 153 8.65 15.17 -11.51
C GLN A 153 8.65 13.69 -11.17
N LEU A 154 8.54 12.81 -12.17
CA LEU A 154 8.65 11.36 -11.96
C LEU A 154 9.96 11.00 -11.27
N LEU A 155 11.06 11.63 -11.70
CA LEU A 155 12.37 11.37 -11.14
C LEU A 155 12.57 11.94 -9.73
N ILE A 156 12.01 13.13 -9.46
CA ILE A 156 11.95 13.68 -8.11
C ILE A 156 11.17 12.73 -7.20
N ASP A 157 9.99 12.28 -7.63
CA ASP A 157 9.14 11.39 -6.83
C ASP A 157 9.83 10.05 -6.57
N ALA A 158 10.56 9.51 -7.55
CA ALA A 158 11.30 8.26 -7.41
C ALA A 158 12.51 8.38 -6.48
N LEU A 159 13.38 9.38 -6.69
CA LEU A 159 14.64 9.51 -5.94
C LEU A 159 14.47 10.14 -4.55
N THR A 160 13.36 10.84 -4.28
CA THR A 160 13.09 11.44 -2.96
C THR A 160 12.33 10.52 -2.00
N GLN A 161 11.97 9.28 -2.40
CA GLN A 161 11.40 8.28 -1.49
C GLN A 161 12.31 7.99 -0.29
N THR A 162 13.62 8.17 -0.46
CA THR A 162 14.60 8.09 0.62
C THR A 162 15.29 9.44 0.78
N PRO A 163 14.68 10.40 1.50
CA PRO A 163 15.18 11.79 1.59
C PRO A 163 16.54 11.90 2.29
N GLN A 164 16.95 10.85 3.00
CA GLN A 164 18.28 10.74 3.60
C GLN A 164 19.41 10.65 2.56
N LEU A 165 19.11 10.26 1.32
CA LEU A 165 20.06 10.15 0.22
C LEU A 165 20.04 11.38 -0.66
N MET A 166 18.86 11.75 -1.16
CA MET A 166 18.68 12.89 -2.05
C MET A 166 17.43 13.67 -1.71
N THR A 167 17.56 14.99 -1.64
CA THR A 167 16.44 15.92 -1.60
C THR A 167 16.01 16.30 -3.02
N ARG A 168 14.83 16.93 -3.16
CA ARG A 168 14.36 17.45 -4.47
C ARG A 168 15.41 18.29 -5.20
N ASN A 169 16.12 19.16 -4.48
CA ASN A 169 17.15 20.01 -5.07
C ASN A 169 18.37 19.22 -5.54
N ASP A 170 18.72 18.15 -4.81
CA ASP A 170 19.81 17.26 -5.19
C ASP A 170 19.47 16.51 -6.48
N VAL A 171 18.22 16.05 -6.62
CA VAL A 171 17.76 15.36 -7.84
C VAL A 171 17.85 16.28 -9.05
N VAL A 172 17.34 17.51 -8.94
CA VAL A 172 17.43 18.49 -10.03
C VAL A 172 18.88 18.79 -10.41
N ARG A 173 19.78 18.92 -9.43
CA ARG A 173 21.23 19.14 -9.69
C ARG A 173 21.89 17.94 -10.36
N ALA A 174 21.63 16.74 -9.86
CA ALA A 174 22.19 15.52 -10.41
C ALA A 174 21.77 15.30 -11.86
N VAL A 175 20.48 15.50 -12.17
CA VAL A 175 19.94 15.36 -13.52
C VAL A 175 20.54 16.39 -14.47
N ASN A 176 20.64 17.65 -14.03
CA ASN A 176 21.23 18.71 -14.85
C ASN A 176 22.73 18.49 -15.10
N SER A 177 23.44 17.82 -14.18
CA SER A 177 24.87 17.56 -14.30
C SER A 177 25.17 16.31 -15.14
N PHE A 178 24.44 15.22 -14.93
CA PHE A 178 24.68 13.93 -15.60
C PHE A 178 23.88 13.75 -16.88
N GLY A 179 22.85 14.57 -17.12
CA GLY A 179 22.01 14.57 -18.33
C GLY A 179 21.06 13.37 -18.45
N SER A 180 21.35 12.25 -17.79
CA SER A 180 20.54 11.04 -17.81
C SER A 180 20.56 10.31 -16.47
N VAL A 181 19.49 9.56 -16.19
CA VAL A 181 19.41 8.68 -15.00
C VAL A 181 20.47 7.59 -15.08
N ALA A 182 20.72 7.04 -16.26
CA ALA A 182 21.79 6.08 -16.49
C ALA A 182 23.17 6.64 -16.11
N GLY A 183 23.44 7.91 -16.47
CA GLY A 183 24.66 8.62 -16.07
C GLY A 183 24.80 8.72 -14.55
N LEU A 184 23.71 9.07 -13.86
CA LEU A 184 23.68 9.13 -12.40
C LEU A 184 23.92 7.75 -11.75
N LEU A 185 23.29 6.69 -12.27
CA LEU A 185 23.41 5.32 -11.73
C LEU A 185 24.78 4.70 -11.95
N THR A 186 25.53 5.16 -12.95
CA THR A 186 26.86 4.65 -13.30
C THR A 186 28.01 5.57 -12.85
N ALA A 187 27.68 6.71 -12.24
CA ALA A 187 28.65 7.66 -11.74
C ALA A 187 29.48 7.06 -10.60
N THR A 188 30.78 7.37 -10.59
CA THR A 188 31.65 7.00 -9.46
C THR A 188 31.38 7.88 -8.24
N ALA A 189 31.79 7.42 -7.06
CA ALA A 189 31.68 8.24 -5.84
C ALA A 189 32.38 9.60 -5.99
N GLU A 190 33.49 9.67 -6.73
CA GLU A 190 34.21 10.92 -7.02
C GLU A 190 33.37 11.87 -7.90
N GLN A 191 32.79 11.37 -8.99
CA GLN A 191 31.92 12.17 -9.85
C GLN A 191 30.69 12.71 -9.12
N LEU A 192 30.16 11.95 -8.16
CA LEU A 192 29.06 12.39 -7.31
C LEU A 192 29.46 13.52 -6.35
N THR A 193 30.73 13.63 -5.96
CA THR A 193 31.22 14.74 -5.10
C THR A 193 31.39 16.05 -5.83
N GLU A 194 31.50 16.02 -7.16
CA GLU A 194 31.56 17.23 -8.00
C GLU A 194 30.22 17.98 -8.01
N LEU A 195 29.12 17.32 -7.60
CA LEU A 195 27.83 17.96 -7.47
C LEU A 195 27.84 19.00 -6.34
N PRO A 196 27.35 20.23 -6.60
CA PRO A 196 27.33 21.28 -5.58
C PRO A 196 26.42 20.85 -4.42
N GLY A 197 26.98 20.80 -3.20
CA GLY A 197 26.27 20.37 -1.99
C GLY A 197 26.32 18.87 -1.70
N PHE A 198 27.04 18.07 -2.50
CA PHE A 198 27.38 16.69 -2.18
C PHE A 198 28.74 16.61 -1.49
N ALA A 199 28.73 16.48 -0.17
CA ALA A 199 29.94 16.14 0.56
C ALA A 199 30.35 14.67 0.30
N GLN A 200 31.63 14.34 0.51
CA GLN A 200 32.18 12.98 0.37
C GLN A 200 31.30 11.90 1.00
N LYS A 201 30.80 12.16 2.23
CA LYS A 201 29.93 11.22 2.94
C LYS A 201 28.59 10.99 2.24
N LYS A 202 27.99 12.03 1.66
CA LYS A 202 26.70 11.94 0.96
C LYS A 202 26.87 11.24 -0.40
N ALA A 203 27.92 11.56 -1.12
CA ALA A 203 28.28 10.92 -2.38
C ALA A 203 28.60 9.42 -2.19
N GLY A 204 29.39 9.09 -1.16
CA GLY A 204 29.69 7.70 -0.79
C GLY A 204 28.43 6.90 -0.46
N ARG A 205 27.56 7.45 0.41
CA ARG A 205 26.27 6.81 0.76
C ARG A 205 25.36 6.60 -0.45
N LEU A 206 25.27 7.59 -1.35
CA LEU A 206 24.48 7.46 -2.57
C LEU A 206 25.07 6.37 -3.48
N HIS A 207 26.39 6.39 -3.69
CA HIS A 207 27.07 5.37 -4.48
C HIS A 207 26.87 3.97 -3.89
N ALA A 208 27.02 3.81 -2.57
CA ALA A 208 26.85 2.53 -1.89
C ALA A 208 25.42 1.99 -2.05
N VAL A 209 24.40 2.84 -1.91
CA VAL A 209 22.99 2.41 -2.07
C VAL A 209 22.67 2.08 -3.52
N LEU A 210 23.12 2.88 -4.49
CA LEU A 210 22.87 2.61 -5.91
C LEU A 210 23.56 1.33 -6.40
N ASN A 211 24.66 0.93 -5.75
CA ASN A 211 25.43 -0.26 -6.09
C ASN A 211 25.22 -1.43 -5.10
N ALA A 212 24.30 -1.30 -4.15
CA ALA A 212 24.02 -2.36 -3.18
C ALA A 212 23.36 -3.56 -3.88
N PRO A 213 23.77 -4.80 -3.57
CA PRO A 213 23.10 -5.97 -4.13
C PRO A 213 21.67 -6.07 -3.61
N PHE A 214 20.75 -6.46 -4.50
CA PHE A 214 19.40 -6.85 -4.10
C PHE A 214 19.45 -8.21 -3.40
N ASN A 215 19.65 -8.19 -2.08
CA ASN A 215 19.65 -9.41 -1.27
C ASN A 215 18.22 -9.97 -1.19
N THR A 216 18.08 -11.30 -1.23
CA THR A 216 16.80 -12.01 -1.08
C THR A 216 16.15 -11.76 0.28
N SER A 217 16.95 -11.37 1.27
CA SER A 217 16.53 -10.89 2.59
C SER A 217 16.18 -9.41 2.53
N ARG A 218 15.09 -8.98 3.19
CA ARG A 218 14.66 -7.56 3.32
C ARG A 218 15.76 -6.70 3.96
N CYS A 219 16.71 -6.22 3.16
CA CYS A 219 17.75 -5.28 3.57
C CYS A 219 17.20 -3.87 3.36
N LEU A 220 17.09 -3.09 4.43
CA LEU A 220 16.66 -1.71 4.33
C LEU A 220 17.84 -0.83 3.89
N VAL A 221 17.52 0.32 3.28
CA VAL A 221 18.53 1.33 2.94
C VAL A 221 19.33 1.75 4.18
N ALA A 222 18.69 1.82 5.35
CA ALA A 222 19.36 2.11 6.62
C ALA A 222 20.49 1.10 6.94
N ASP A 223 20.32 -0.17 6.60
CA ASP A 223 21.31 -1.22 6.86
C ASP A 223 22.53 -1.06 5.94
N VAL A 224 22.31 -0.69 4.68
CA VAL A 224 23.38 -0.40 3.71
C VAL A 224 24.23 0.79 4.18
N LEU A 225 23.55 1.83 4.68
CA LEU A 225 24.21 3.04 5.17
C LEU A 225 25.05 2.84 6.44
N GLN A 226 24.79 1.77 7.19
CA GLN A 226 25.59 1.39 8.36
C GLN A 226 26.85 0.62 7.97
N ARG A 227 26.79 -0.21 6.92
CA ARG A 227 27.92 -1.04 6.45
C ARG A 227 29.11 -0.24 5.91
N ASP A 228 28.88 0.95 5.36
CA ASP A 228 29.94 1.86 4.89
C ASP A 228 30.92 2.30 5.99
N GLN A 229 30.63 2.04 7.27
CA GLN A 229 31.56 2.35 8.37
C GLN A 229 32.57 1.23 8.65
N ASP A 230 32.30 -0.01 8.20
CA ASP A 230 33.05 -1.20 8.67
C ASP A 230 33.80 -1.99 7.59
N GLU A 231 33.53 -1.82 6.29
CA GLU A 231 34.24 -2.60 5.24
C GLU A 231 34.94 -1.76 4.17
N SER A 232 36.27 -1.84 4.18
CA SER A 232 37.14 -1.49 3.06
C SER A 232 37.49 -2.74 2.25
N ASN A 233 37.20 -2.69 0.94
CA ASN A 233 37.64 -3.61 -0.14
C ASN A 233 37.10 -5.06 -0.11
N ASP A 234 36.39 -5.46 -1.19
CA ASP A 234 36.89 -6.41 -2.23
C ASP A 234 35.81 -6.98 -3.21
N GLU A 235 34.78 -6.22 -3.61
CA GLU A 235 33.74 -6.68 -4.58
C GLU A 235 33.85 -6.03 -5.99
N SER A 236 35.06 -5.72 -6.44
CA SER A 236 35.26 -5.00 -7.72
C SER A 236 35.33 -5.90 -8.97
N SER A 237 35.45 -7.23 -8.81
CA SER A 237 35.73 -8.16 -9.92
C SER A 237 34.47 -8.67 -10.64
N GLU A 238 33.39 -9.00 -9.92
CA GLU A 238 32.17 -9.57 -10.52
C GLU A 238 31.20 -8.52 -11.11
N ARG A 239 31.42 -7.22 -10.86
CA ARG A 239 30.45 -6.16 -11.18
C ARG A 239 30.68 -5.41 -12.49
N ARG A 240 31.92 -5.41 -13.00
CA ARG A 240 32.23 -4.92 -14.35
C ARG A 240 31.28 -5.48 -15.44
N PRO A 241 30.91 -6.78 -15.46
CA PRO A 241 30.00 -7.31 -16.47
C PRO A 241 28.58 -6.73 -16.39
N ALA A 242 28.04 -6.41 -15.21
CA ALA A 242 26.70 -5.83 -15.09
C ALA A 242 26.65 -4.39 -15.62
N GLN A 243 27.68 -3.59 -15.32
CA GLN A 243 27.80 -2.23 -15.84
C GLN A 243 27.98 -2.22 -17.36
N GLU A 244 28.77 -3.16 -17.91
CA GLU A 244 28.93 -3.36 -19.34
C GLU A 244 27.61 -3.74 -20.02
N THR A 245 26.85 -4.67 -19.41
CA THR A 245 25.55 -5.14 -19.91
C THR A 245 24.54 -3.99 -19.95
N MET A 246 24.50 -3.14 -18.92
CA MET A 246 23.62 -1.97 -18.90
C MET A 246 24.02 -0.94 -19.96
N LYS A 247 25.31 -0.65 -20.12
CA LYS A 247 25.80 0.24 -21.18
C LYS A 247 25.45 -0.30 -22.58
N GLN A 248 25.54 -1.61 -22.78
CA GLN A 248 25.14 -2.25 -24.01
C GLN A 248 23.62 -2.13 -24.25
N ALA A 249 22.80 -2.37 -23.23
CA ALA A 249 21.35 -2.21 -23.32
C ALA A 249 20.97 -0.76 -23.65
N LEU A 250 21.64 0.24 -23.07
CA LEU A 250 21.40 1.65 -23.37
C LEU A 250 21.71 1.99 -24.83
N ARG A 251 22.82 1.47 -25.38
CA ARG A 251 23.13 1.63 -26.81
C ARG A 251 22.02 1.06 -27.68
N CYS A 252 21.56 -0.15 -27.39
CA CYS A 252 20.45 -0.76 -28.13
C CYS A 252 19.13 0.01 -28.04
N ILE A 253 18.90 0.80 -26.97
CA ILE A 253 17.72 1.67 -26.85
C ILE A 253 17.89 2.91 -27.73
N TYR A 254 19.04 3.59 -27.65
CA TYR A 254 19.32 4.76 -28.49
C TYR A 254 19.29 4.43 -29.98
N ASP A 255 19.86 3.29 -30.37
CA ASP A 255 19.87 2.84 -31.78
C ASP A 255 18.43 2.64 -32.31
N ARG A 256 17.51 2.17 -31.46
CA ARG A 256 16.08 2.02 -31.82
C ARG A 256 15.35 3.34 -31.92
N GLU A 257 15.62 4.27 -31.00
CA GLU A 257 15.01 5.61 -31.06
C GLU A 257 15.45 6.37 -32.32
N ASP A 258 16.71 6.21 -32.75
CA ASP A 258 17.21 6.80 -33.99
C ASP A 258 16.60 6.14 -35.25
N GLU A 259 16.32 4.83 -35.23
CA GLU A 259 15.60 4.11 -36.30
C GLU A 259 14.14 4.57 -36.42
N ASP A 260 13.42 4.70 -35.30
CA ASP A 260 12.02 5.15 -35.26
C ASP A 260 11.86 6.60 -35.75
N VAL A 261 12.85 7.47 -35.49
CA VAL A 261 12.87 8.86 -35.98
C VAL A 261 13.14 8.94 -37.50
N GLN A 262 13.87 7.97 -38.07
CA GLN A 262 14.12 7.91 -39.50
C GLN A 262 12.92 7.33 -40.29
N GLU A 263 12.18 6.37 -39.73
CA GLU A 263 10.99 5.79 -40.39
C GLU A 263 9.73 6.68 -40.26
N GLY A 264 9.60 7.48 -39.18
CA GLY A 264 8.47 8.40 -38.99
C GLY A 264 8.53 9.71 -39.79
N GLY A 265 9.60 9.93 -40.56
CA GLY A 265 9.86 11.15 -41.34
C GLY A 265 9.59 11.04 -42.85
N GLN A 266 9.02 9.92 -43.34
CA GLN A 266 8.60 9.72 -44.73
C GLN A 266 7.10 9.88 -44.94
#